data_AF-A0A8S4GT01-F1
#
_entry.id   AF-A0A8S4GT01-F1
#
_cell.length_a   1.000
_cell.length_b   1.000
_cell.length_c   1.000
_cell.angle_alpha   90.00
_cell.angle_beta   90.00
_cell.angle_gamma   90.00
#
_symmetry.space_group_name_H-M   'P 1'
#
loop_
_entity.id
_entity.type
_entity.pdbx_description
1 polymer ?
#
loop_
_entity_poly.entity_id
_entity_poly.type
_entity_poly.pdbx_seq_one_letter_code
_entity_poly.pdbx_strand_id
1 'polypeptide(L)'
;MEVLTVCDDHLEDLSVVNLATALGRVAKLLRKGTYGGAPRAVRQSIVNSQALKDVVYALADDAENLDGRSLSSTLWALAIMRVRPLKAVQQMMEACDKDLLTSASARDLSSIIWGLGSLYAHPGPQLDDVASELAARAQADPHSIAPQACSMALWGLGRLEHDPGPALDVLIDHAVEHAARYKPQALTNIGHCLALLKRPHAAFFAAAQQQLVERAPEFAGRDASNLLASMQRLGLRPDGAAVAAALGVVGPGMSARDVGVTMQALAEVGENVHSEDLYPMLQALESCLRPGGAGANVIDLAMVVWSVAVMGLDDAKLLGMCRKLIGRIMRAVERGTEPSEQSLRCLVQAQTLFRADGREDLDLPSPLREQAIGAWMTALERDVRPLERQVADILAEEALACETRASTLDGLLVVDVAIPRDVLGAEEGNVGERGIAIEVVPEAGVDAEGALVGSVRAKLRVMEYAGWSPATLLASDWAAAAGDDAARAQLLADALAPFGVEIDVEAFAEGDEDEEDEGEDSESDVDTTDIEV
;
A
#
# COMPACT_ATOMS: atom_id res chain seq x y z
N MET A 1 -23.37 26.04 -19.85
CA MET A 1 -24.28 27.02 -19.25
C MET A 1 -25.69 26.78 -19.72
N GLU A 2 -25.96 26.82 -21.03
CA GLU A 2 -27.30 26.59 -21.60
C GLU A 2 -28.03 25.33 -21.07
N VAL A 3 -27.33 24.17 -20.96
CA VAL A 3 -27.94 22.95 -20.39
C VAL A 3 -28.45 23.13 -18.96
N LEU A 4 -27.69 23.82 -18.10
CA LEU A 4 -28.09 24.05 -16.71
C LEU A 4 -29.15 25.14 -16.60
N THR A 5 -29.10 26.16 -17.47
CA THR A 5 -30.15 27.19 -17.55
C THR A 5 -31.49 26.57 -17.90
N VAL A 6 -31.55 25.67 -18.90
CA VAL A 6 -32.78 24.95 -19.23
C VAL A 6 -33.28 24.07 -18.07
N CYS A 7 -32.37 23.50 -17.27
CA CYS A 7 -32.78 22.73 -16.09
C CYS A 7 -33.33 23.64 -14.99
N ASP A 8 -32.75 24.82 -14.80
CA ASP A 8 -33.17 25.82 -13.81
C ASP A 8 -34.55 26.39 -14.16
N ASP A 9 -34.78 26.71 -15.44
CA ASP A 9 -36.04 27.29 -15.93
C ASP A 9 -37.22 26.29 -15.92
N HIS A 10 -36.94 24.98 -15.90
CA HIS A 10 -37.93 23.92 -16.06
C HIS A 10 -37.79 22.78 -15.04
N LEU A 11 -37.20 23.05 -13.87
CA LEU A 11 -36.84 21.99 -12.91
C LEU A 11 -38.03 21.11 -12.52
N GLU A 12 -39.20 21.71 -12.32
CA GLU A 12 -40.45 21.02 -11.94
C GLU A 12 -41.06 20.17 -13.07
N ASP A 13 -40.72 20.45 -14.34
CA ASP A 13 -41.24 19.75 -15.51
C ASP A 13 -40.35 18.58 -15.96
N LEU A 14 -39.12 18.50 -15.43
CA LEU A 14 -38.11 17.54 -15.88
C LEU A 14 -38.13 16.26 -15.05
N SER A 15 -38.26 15.12 -15.74
CA SER A 15 -38.11 13.81 -15.09
C SER A 15 -36.67 13.56 -14.60
N VAL A 16 -36.50 12.63 -13.67
CA VAL A 16 -35.17 12.16 -13.22
C VAL A 16 -34.27 11.70 -14.37
N VAL A 17 -34.85 11.11 -15.42
CA VAL A 17 -34.11 10.70 -16.63
C VAL A 17 -33.57 11.92 -17.37
N ASN A 18 -34.35 13.00 -17.46
CA ASN A 18 -33.92 14.25 -18.09
C ASN A 18 -32.81 14.92 -17.26
N LEU A 19 -32.97 14.97 -15.94
CA LEU A 19 -32.01 15.56 -15.01
C LEU A 19 -30.68 14.79 -15.02
N ALA A 20 -30.70 13.46 -14.91
CA ALA A 20 -29.51 12.61 -15.00
C ALA A 20 -28.80 12.77 -16.37
N THR A 21 -29.58 12.86 -17.46
CA THR A 21 -29.04 13.10 -18.80
C THR A 21 -28.37 14.48 -18.91
N ALA A 22 -29.00 15.52 -18.35
CA ALA A 22 -28.44 16.86 -18.32
C ALA A 22 -27.11 16.89 -17.56
N LEU A 23 -27.07 16.26 -16.38
CA LEU A 23 -25.86 16.13 -15.56
C LEU A 23 -24.75 15.40 -16.33
N GLY A 24 -25.08 14.30 -17.01
CA GLY A 24 -24.15 13.56 -17.85
C GLY A 24 -23.59 14.38 -19.03
N ARG A 25 -24.41 15.24 -19.64
CA ARG A 25 -23.96 16.18 -20.69
C ARG A 25 -23.01 17.22 -20.14
N VAL A 26 -23.33 17.82 -18.99
CA VAL A 26 -22.44 18.79 -18.32
C VAL A 26 -21.08 18.14 -18.00
N ALA A 27 -21.09 16.93 -17.42
CA ALA A 27 -19.87 16.21 -17.13
C ALA A 27 -19.01 15.93 -18.38
N LYS A 28 -19.63 15.53 -19.50
CA LYS A 28 -18.92 15.31 -20.78
C LYS A 28 -18.27 16.57 -21.33
N LEU A 29 -18.92 17.73 -21.19
CA LEU A 29 -18.38 19.04 -21.59
C LEU A 29 -17.20 19.47 -20.70
N LEU A 30 -17.24 19.12 -19.42
CA LEU A 30 -16.17 19.44 -18.46
C LEU A 30 -14.97 18.47 -18.55
N ARG A 31 -15.15 17.27 -19.09
CA ARG A 31 -14.09 16.26 -19.22
C ARG A 31 -13.06 16.68 -20.28
N LYS A 32 -11.78 16.73 -19.91
CA LYS A 32 -10.67 16.90 -20.85
C LYS A 32 -10.66 15.73 -21.84
N GLY A 33 -10.60 16.03 -23.15
CA GLY A 33 -10.45 15.05 -24.23
C GLY A 33 -11.61 14.99 -25.22
N THR A 34 -12.85 15.28 -24.82
CA THR A 34 -14.01 15.21 -25.75
C THR A 34 -14.21 16.51 -26.54
N TYR A 35 -13.86 17.67 -25.96
CA TYR A 35 -14.04 19.01 -26.55
C TYR A 35 -12.95 20.01 -26.10
N GLY A 36 -11.71 19.57 -25.91
CA GLY A 36 -10.63 20.40 -25.33
C GLY A 36 -10.75 20.64 -23.81
N GLY A 37 -11.91 20.37 -23.21
CA GLY A 37 -12.20 20.56 -21.78
C GLY A 37 -12.39 22.02 -21.41
N ALA A 38 -13.29 22.30 -20.46
CA ALA A 38 -13.51 23.67 -20.02
C ALA A 38 -12.27 24.25 -19.30
N PRO A 39 -11.95 25.55 -19.50
CA PRO A 39 -10.95 26.24 -18.69
C PRO A 39 -11.25 26.08 -17.19
N ARG A 40 -10.21 26.05 -16.34
CA ARG A 40 -10.36 25.80 -14.90
C ARG A 40 -11.37 26.75 -14.24
N ALA A 41 -11.35 28.04 -14.61
CA ALA A 41 -12.29 29.04 -14.08
C ALA A 41 -13.74 28.73 -14.45
N VAL A 42 -14.00 28.33 -15.71
CA VAL A 42 -15.34 27.95 -16.20
C VAL A 42 -15.81 26.69 -15.49
N ARG A 43 -14.94 25.69 -15.36
CA ARG A 43 -15.25 24.48 -14.59
C ARG A 43 -15.65 24.83 -13.17
N GLN A 44 -14.87 25.69 -12.49
CA GLN A 44 -15.14 26.07 -11.10
C GLN A 44 -16.47 26.83 -10.96
N SER A 45 -16.79 27.71 -11.91
CA SER A 45 -18.07 28.43 -11.94
C SER A 45 -19.26 27.47 -12.08
N ILE A 46 -19.16 26.47 -12.97
CA ILE A 46 -20.23 25.49 -13.18
C ILE A 46 -20.41 24.59 -11.94
N VAL A 47 -19.33 24.03 -11.40
CA VAL A 47 -19.43 23.11 -10.24
C VAL A 47 -19.93 23.80 -8.96
N ASN A 48 -19.78 25.13 -8.88
CA ASN A 48 -20.27 25.92 -7.76
C ASN A 48 -21.65 26.57 -8.01
N SER A 49 -22.23 26.40 -9.21
CA SER A 49 -23.50 27.04 -9.57
C SER A 49 -24.68 26.49 -8.77
N GLN A 50 -25.67 27.36 -8.51
CA GLN A 50 -26.89 26.97 -7.80
C GLN A 50 -27.73 25.98 -8.63
N ALA A 51 -27.91 26.25 -9.93
CA ALA A 51 -28.58 25.33 -10.86
C ALA A 51 -28.02 23.89 -10.84
N LEU A 52 -26.70 23.70 -10.71
CA LEU A 52 -26.14 22.35 -10.58
C LEU A 52 -26.56 21.68 -9.27
N LYS A 53 -26.59 22.43 -8.17
CA LYS A 53 -27.04 21.91 -6.87
C LYS A 53 -28.51 21.56 -6.92
N ASP A 54 -29.34 22.41 -7.52
CA ASP A 54 -30.79 22.20 -7.61
C ASP A 54 -31.11 20.94 -8.43
N VAL A 55 -30.42 20.72 -9.55
CA VAL A 55 -30.51 19.46 -10.32
C VAL A 55 -30.13 18.24 -9.48
N VAL A 56 -29.07 18.33 -8.67
CA VAL A 56 -28.62 17.23 -7.82
C VAL A 56 -29.60 16.94 -6.68
N TYR A 57 -30.16 17.98 -6.06
CA TYR A 57 -31.17 17.81 -5.01
C TYR A 57 -32.49 17.30 -5.56
N ALA A 58 -32.95 17.79 -6.72
CA ALA A 58 -34.14 17.26 -7.39
C ALA A 58 -33.99 15.75 -7.71
N LEU A 59 -32.80 15.30 -8.14
CA LEU A 59 -32.51 13.88 -8.32
C LEU A 59 -32.54 13.06 -7.03
N ALA A 60 -32.16 13.66 -5.90
CA ALA A 60 -32.18 12.98 -4.59
C ALA A 60 -33.59 12.96 -3.99
N ASP A 61 -34.33 14.05 -4.12
CA ASP A 61 -35.70 14.19 -3.64
C ASP A 61 -36.65 13.24 -4.38
N ASP A 62 -36.37 12.96 -5.66
CA ASP A 62 -37.12 12.00 -6.49
C ASP A 62 -36.38 10.66 -6.68
N ALA A 63 -35.56 10.27 -5.70
CA ALA A 63 -34.69 9.10 -5.81
C ALA A 63 -35.44 7.78 -6.01
N GLU A 64 -36.66 7.67 -5.50
CA GLU A 64 -37.53 6.48 -5.66
C GLU A 64 -37.92 6.20 -7.12
N ASN A 65 -37.83 7.20 -7.99
CA ASN A 65 -38.14 7.07 -9.42
C ASN A 65 -36.89 6.87 -10.30
N LEU A 66 -35.69 6.79 -9.71
CA LEU A 66 -34.46 6.52 -10.45
C LEU A 66 -34.42 5.08 -10.95
N ASP A 67 -34.05 4.89 -12.21
CA ASP A 67 -33.62 3.58 -12.71
C ASP A 67 -32.10 3.40 -12.56
N GLY A 68 -31.60 2.17 -12.68
CA GLY A 68 -30.17 1.87 -12.56
C GLY A 68 -29.30 2.66 -13.55
N ARG A 69 -29.84 3.00 -14.74
CA ARG A 69 -29.14 3.82 -15.73
C ARG A 69 -29.02 5.28 -15.29
N SER A 70 -30.08 5.86 -14.74
CA SER A 70 -30.10 7.24 -14.28
C SER A 70 -29.22 7.40 -13.05
N LEU A 71 -29.31 6.49 -12.08
CA LEU A 71 -28.43 6.48 -10.91
C LEU A 71 -26.94 6.37 -11.30
N SER A 72 -26.59 5.36 -12.10
CA SER A 72 -25.20 5.17 -12.55
C SER A 72 -24.67 6.36 -13.34
N SER A 73 -25.50 6.97 -14.21
CA SER A 73 -25.14 8.16 -14.97
C SER A 73 -24.96 9.39 -14.08
N THR A 74 -25.80 9.55 -13.07
CA THR A 74 -25.71 10.62 -12.07
C THR A 74 -24.42 10.51 -11.27
N LEU A 75 -24.12 9.34 -10.69
CA LEU A 75 -22.90 9.10 -9.93
C LEU A 75 -21.65 9.26 -10.80
N TRP A 76 -21.68 8.78 -12.05
CA TRP A 76 -20.59 9.00 -13.00
C TRP A 76 -20.37 10.49 -13.27
N ALA A 77 -21.44 11.25 -13.51
CA ALA A 77 -21.35 12.67 -13.80
C ALA A 77 -20.76 13.45 -12.61
N LEU A 78 -21.23 13.18 -11.39
CA LEU A 78 -20.70 13.74 -10.15
C LEU A 78 -19.20 13.43 -9.99
N ALA A 79 -18.80 12.19 -10.21
CA ALA A 79 -17.40 11.75 -10.14
C ALA A 79 -16.50 12.49 -11.15
N ILE A 80 -16.92 12.62 -12.41
CA ILE A 80 -16.17 13.34 -13.45
C ILE A 80 -16.02 14.83 -13.11
N MET A 81 -17.09 15.43 -12.59
CA MET A 81 -17.09 16.84 -12.17
C MET A 81 -16.30 17.07 -10.88
N ARG A 82 -16.14 16.03 -10.05
CA ARG A 82 -15.57 16.06 -8.69
C ARG A 82 -16.45 16.84 -7.71
N VAL A 83 -17.77 16.70 -7.86
CA VAL A 83 -18.77 17.27 -6.94
C VAL A 83 -19.20 16.16 -5.99
N ARG A 84 -19.14 16.40 -4.67
CA ARG A 84 -19.39 15.39 -3.63
C ARG A 84 -20.59 15.78 -2.76
N PRO A 85 -21.83 15.66 -3.28
CA PRO A 85 -23.02 15.96 -2.50
C PRO A 85 -23.37 14.73 -1.65
N LEU A 86 -22.55 14.43 -0.63
CA LEU A 86 -22.57 13.14 0.06
C LEU A 86 -23.95 12.76 0.63
N LYS A 87 -24.72 13.74 1.14
CA LYS A 87 -26.10 13.52 1.62
C LYS A 87 -27.06 13.11 0.49
N ALA A 88 -26.98 13.79 -0.65
CA ALA A 88 -27.80 13.47 -1.82
C ALA A 88 -27.44 12.09 -2.39
N VAL A 89 -26.14 11.76 -2.41
CA VAL A 89 -25.67 10.42 -2.81
C VAL A 89 -26.19 9.35 -1.85
N GLN A 90 -26.14 9.60 -0.53
CA GLN A 90 -26.68 8.69 0.46
C GLN A 90 -28.18 8.44 0.24
N GLN A 91 -28.98 9.51 0.10
CA GLN A 91 -30.41 9.43 -0.15
C GLN A 91 -30.75 8.65 -1.43
N MET A 92 -30.01 8.89 -2.53
CA MET A 92 -30.17 8.12 -3.76
C MET A 92 -29.85 6.63 -3.58
N MET A 93 -28.85 6.30 -2.77
CA MET A 93 -28.49 4.91 -2.50
C MET A 93 -29.49 4.23 -1.57
N GLU A 94 -30.01 4.93 -0.56
CA GLU A 94 -31.05 4.41 0.36
C GLU A 94 -32.36 4.09 -0.35
N ALA A 95 -32.68 4.80 -1.44
CA ALA A 95 -33.84 4.52 -2.29
C ALA A 95 -33.62 3.35 -3.26
N CYS A 96 -32.40 2.79 -3.36
CA CYS A 96 -32.14 1.63 -4.21
C CYS A 96 -32.77 0.38 -3.63
N ASP A 97 -33.87 -0.06 -4.21
CA ASP A 97 -34.50 -1.33 -3.87
C ASP A 97 -33.96 -2.49 -4.74
N LYS A 98 -34.42 -3.70 -4.40
CA LYS A 98 -34.03 -4.92 -5.10
C LYS A 98 -34.49 -4.93 -6.57
N ASP A 99 -35.61 -4.30 -6.91
CA ASP A 99 -36.15 -4.29 -8.26
C ASP A 99 -35.32 -3.39 -9.19
N LEU A 100 -34.83 -2.25 -8.67
CA LEU A 100 -33.85 -1.41 -9.36
C LEU A 100 -32.56 -2.18 -9.61
N LEU A 101 -32.00 -2.83 -8.58
CA LEU A 101 -30.73 -3.55 -8.73
C LEU A 101 -30.84 -4.71 -9.73
N THR A 102 -31.91 -5.49 -9.65
CA THR A 102 -32.15 -6.63 -10.56
C THR A 102 -32.47 -6.21 -12.01
N SER A 103 -33.01 -5.02 -12.22
CA SER A 103 -33.26 -4.47 -13.58
C SER A 103 -32.07 -3.71 -14.17
N ALA A 104 -31.16 -3.20 -13.33
CA ALA A 104 -29.94 -2.52 -13.76
C ALA A 104 -29.00 -3.48 -14.52
N SER A 105 -28.31 -3.01 -15.56
CA SER A 105 -27.31 -3.85 -16.23
C SER A 105 -26.02 -3.99 -15.39
N ALA A 106 -25.21 -5.01 -15.66
CA ALA A 106 -23.89 -5.16 -15.02
C ALA A 106 -23.00 -3.91 -15.20
N ARG A 107 -23.11 -3.23 -16.35
CA ARG A 107 -22.44 -1.95 -16.60
C ARG A 107 -22.92 -0.87 -15.65
N ASP A 108 -24.22 -0.79 -15.41
CA ASP A 108 -24.82 0.23 -14.54
C ASP A 108 -24.37 -0.01 -13.10
N LEU A 109 -24.46 -1.25 -12.60
CA LEU A 109 -23.97 -1.62 -11.26
C LEU A 109 -22.48 -1.31 -11.07
N SER A 110 -21.63 -1.71 -12.02
CA SER A 110 -20.20 -1.40 -11.94
C SER A 110 -19.91 0.10 -11.95
N SER A 111 -20.72 0.89 -12.67
CA SER A 111 -20.60 2.34 -12.72
C SER A 111 -21.11 3.00 -11.44
N ILE A 112 -22.10 2.42 -10.76
CA ILE A 112 -22.52 2.83 -9.41
C ILE A 112 -21.35 2.66 -8.44
N ILE A 113 -20.80 1.45 -8.34
CA ILE A 113 -19.65 1.15 -7.44
C ILE A 113 -18.45 2.06 -7.76
N TRP A 114 -18.10 2.19 -9.05
CA TRP A 114 -17.00 3.06 -9.48
C TRP A 114 -17.26 4.54 -9.15
N GLY A 115 -18.50 5.01 -9.32
CA GLY A 115 -18.92 6.37 -8.99
C GLY A 115 -18.78 6.65 -7.49
N LEU A 116 -19.26 5.73 -6.65
CA LEU A 116 -19.13 5.79 -5.19
C LEU A 116 -17.65 5.86 -4.76
N GLY A 117 -16.80 4.96 -5.27
CA GLY A 117 -15.36 4.97 -4.97
C GLY A 117 -14.59 6.18 -5.52
N SER A 118 -15.05 6.77 -6.63
CA SER A 118 -14.50 8.04 -7.15
C SER A 118 -14.86 9.23 -6.27
N LEU A 119 -16.04 9.19 -5.65
CA LEU A 119 -16.54 10.23 -4.76
C LEU A 119 -16.07 10.06 -3.31
N TYR A 120 -15.56 8.88 -2.95
CA TYR A 120 -15.37 8.44 -1.56
C TYR A 120 -16.69 8.53 -0.77
N ALA A 121 -17.78 8.09 -1.38
CA ALA A 121 -19.09 8.03 -0.75
C ALA A 121 -19.38 6.56 -0.38
N HIS A 122 -19.44 6.27 0.91
CA HIS A 122 -19.71 4.93 1.42
C HIS A 122 -21.17 4.83 1.86
N PRO A 123 -22.06 4.18 1.09
CA PRO A 123 -23.49 4.18 1.41
C PRO A 123 -23.86 3.24 2.56
N GLY A 124 -22.93 2.39 3.01
CA GLY A 124 -23.20 1.37 4.01
C GLY A 124 -23.67 0.07 3.35
N PRO A 125 -24.68 -0.64 3.92
CA PRO A 125 -25.13 -1.94 3.42
C PRO A 125 -25.55 -1.97 1.95
N GLN A 126 -26.01 -0.84 1.40
CA GLN A 126 -26.42 -0.76 -0.01
C GLN A 126 -25.26 -1.02 -0.98
N LEU A 127 -24.01 -0.80 -0.55
CA LEU A 127 -22.85 -1.18 -1.37
C LEU A 127 -22.73 -2.71 -1.50
N ASP A 128 -23.04 -3.44 -0.42
CA ASP A 128 -23.06 -4.91 -0.42
C ASP A 128 -24.14 -5.45 -1.35
N ASP A 129 -25.32 -4.83 -1.37
CA ASP A 129 -26.42 -5.23 -2.25
C ASP A 129 -26.04 -5.07 -3.74
N VAL A 130 -25.44 -3.93 -4.09
CA VAL A 130 -24.96 -3.65 -5.46
C VAL A 130 -23.85 -4.61 -5.87
N ALA A 131 -22.90 -4.89 -4.97
CA ALA A 131 -21.80 -5.83 -5.22
C ALA A 131 -22.31 -7.27 -5.37
N SER A 132 -23.23 -7.68 -4.49
CA SER A 132 -23.83 -9.02 -4.49
C SER A 132 -24.64 -9.29 -5.76
N GLU A 133 -25.43 -8.34 -6.23
CA GLU A 133 -26.16 -8.49 -7.49
C GLU A 133 -25.20 -8.58 -8.70
N LEU A 134 -24.10 -7.83 -8.69
CA LEU A 134 -23.09 -7.93 -9.76
C LEU A 134 -22.39 -9.29 -9.74
N ALA A 135 -22.02 -9.79 -8.55
CA ALA A 135 -21.44 -11.11 -8.37
C ALA A 135 -22.41 -12.25 -8.78
N ALA A 136 -23.69 -12.16 -8.40
CA ALA A 136 -24.71 -13.14 -8.79
C ALA A 136 -24.82 -13.29 -10.32
N ARG A 137 -24.69 -12.19 -11.07
CA ARG A 137 -24.66 -12.21 -12.54
C ARG A 137 -23.40 -12.84 -13.10
N ALA A 138 -22.25 -12.52 -12.52
CA ALA A 138 -20.98 -13.15 -12.89
C ALA A 138 -21.06 -14.67 -12.75
N GLN A 139 -21.67 -15.14 -11.65
CA GLN A 139 -21.87 -16.56 -11.37
C GLN A 139 -22.90 -17.22 -12.29
N ALA A 140 -23.99 -16.53 -12.61
CA ALA A 140 -25.05 -17.08 -13.46
C ALA A 140 -24.63 -17.20 -14.94
N ASP A 141 -23.89 -16.23 -15.45
CA ASP A 141 -23.33 -16.24 -16.80
C ASP A 141 -22.01 -15.44 -16.84
N PRO A 142 -20.85 -16.11 -16.97
CA PRO A 142 -19.54 -15.45 -17.05
C PRO A 142 -19.37 -14.53 -18.27
N HIS A 143 -20.25 -14.60 -19.27
CA HIS A 143 -20.25 -13.68 -20.40
C HIS A 143 -21.17 -12.46 -20.19
N SER A 144 -21.98 -12.45 -19.13
CA SER A 144 -22.91 -11.36 -18.81
C SER A 144 -22.19 -10.10 -18.31
N ILE A 145 -21.00 -10.26 -17.73
CA ILE A 145 -20.19 -9.14 -17.26
C ILE A 145 -18.97 -8.91 -18.16
N ALA A 146 -18.83 -7.67 -18.65
CA ALA A 146 -17.65 -7.29 -19.41
C ALA A 146 -16.44 -7.15 -18.46
N PRO A 147 -15.22 -7.54 -18.88
CA PRO A 147 -14.00 -7.34 -18.09
C PRO A 147 -13.82 -5.92 -17.53
N GLN A 148 -14.19 -4.92 -18.34
CA GLN A 148 -14.16 -3.53 -17.91
C GLN A 148 -15.10 -3.27 -16.72
N ALA A 149 -16.32 -3.80 -16.74
CA ALA A 149 -17.30 -3.62 -15.68
C ALA A 149 -16.79 -4.25 -14.36
N CYS A 150 -16.29 -5.48 -14.43
CA CYS A 150 -15.67 -6.16 -13.27
C CYS A 150 -14.52 -5.33 -12.68
N SER A 151 -13.55 -4.92 -13.51
CA SER A 151 -12.40 -4.13 -13.02
C SER A 151 -12.79 -2.76 -12.45
N MET A 152 -13.83 -2.12 -12.99
CA MET A 152 -14.35 -0.85 -12.48
C MET A 152 -15.00 -1.00 -11.11
N ALA A 153 -15.79 -2.07 -10.92
CA ALA A 153 -16.39 -2.39 -9.64
C ALA A 153 -15.32 -2.67 -8.58
N LEU A 154 -14.38 -3.57 -8.88
CA LEU A 154 -13.28 -3.92 -7.98
C LEU A 154 -12.43 -2.69 -7.63
N TRP A 155 -12.09 -1.84 -8.61
CA TRP A 155 -11.39 -0.59 -8.33
C TRP A 155 -12.18 0.35 -7.40
N GLY A 156 -13.50 0.43 -7.56
CA GLY A 156 -14.37 1.24 -6.72
C GLY A 156 -14.42 0.73 -5.28
N LEU A 157 -14.56 -0.59 -5.10
CA LEU A 157 -14.52 -1.26 -3.80
C LEU A 157 -13.19 -1.01 -3.08
N GLY A 158 -12.07 -1.26 -3.77
CA GLY A 158 -10.74 -1.04 -3.20
C GLY A 158 -10.50 0.41 -2.78
N ARG A 159 -11.04 1.39 -3.51
CA ARG A 159 -10.93 2.81 -3.13
C ARG A 159 -11.78 3.23 -1.95
N LEU A 160 -12.84 2.51 -1.68
CA LEU A 160 -13.64 2.67 -0.46
C LEU A 160 -13.05 1.84 0.69
N GLU A 161 -12.02 1.03 0.41
CA GLU A 161 -11.48 0.04 1.34
C GLU A 161 -12.59 -0.88 1.90
N HIS A 162 -13.58 -1.18 1.04
CA HIS A 162 -14.77 -1.96 1.40
C HIS A 162 -14.68 -3.39 0.88
N ASP A 163 -14.85 -4.35 1.78
CA ASP A 163 -14.86 -5.78 1.50
C ASP A 163 -16.29 -6.33 1.58
N PRO A 164 -16.97 -6.59 0.44
CA PRO A 164 -18.32 -7.13 0.41
C PRO A 164 -18.37 -8.66 0.61
N GLY A 165 -17.33 -9.26 1.20
CA GLY A 165 -17.29 -10.68 1.53
C GLY A 165 -17.36 -11.57 0.28
N PRO A 166 -18.25 -12.57 0.21
CA PRO A 166 -18.29 -13.54 -0.90
C PRO A 166 -18.46 -12.90 -2.29
N ALA A 167 -19.09 -11.74 -2.39
CA ALA A 167 -19.24 -11.03 -3.66
C ALA A 167 -17.88 -10.59 -4.23
N LEU A 168 -16.93 -10.24 -3.36
CA LEU A 168 -15.56 -9.89 -3.77
C LEU A 168 -14.88 -11.08 -4.42
N ASP A 169 -14.93 -12.23 -3.77
CA ASP A 169 -14.27 -13.47 -4.22
C ASP A 169 -14.82 -13.90 -5.58
N VAL A 170 -16.14 -13.90 -5.77
CA VAL A 170 -16.77 -14.23 -7.07
C VAL A 170 -16.30 -13.31 -8.20
N LEU A 171 -16.15 -12.01 -7.93
CA LEU A 171 -15.67 -11.06 -8.95
C LEU A 171 -14.18 -11.24 -9.27
N ILE A 172 -13.37 -11.62 -8.29
CA ILE A 172 -11.95 -11.93 -8.49
C ILE A 172 -11.81 -13.25 -9.26
N ASP A 173 -12.54 -14.29 -8.89
CA ASP A 173 -12.53 -15.59 -9.56
C ASP A 173 -12.95 -15.46 -11.03
N HIS A 174 -13.97 -14.65 -11.31
CA HIS A 174 -14.31 -14.31 -12.69
C HIS A 174 -13.13 -13.66 -13.44
N ALA A 175 -12.36 -12.77 -12.78
CA ALA A 175 -11.19 -12.17 -13.38
C ALA A 175 -10.03 -13.17 -13.61
N VAL A 176 -9.86 -14.15 -12.71
CA VAL A 176 -8.92 -15.26 -12.85
C VAL A 176 -9.28 -16.11 -14.07
N GLU A 177 -10.51 -16.61 -14.13
CA GLU A 177 -10.99 -17.50 -15.20
C GLU A 177 -10.93 -16.84 -16.59
N HIS A 178 -11.01 -15.51 -16.64
CA HIS A 178 -11.12 -14.75 -17.89
C HIS A 178 -9.98 -13.76 -18.10
N ALA A 179 -8.84 -13.90 -17.41
CA ALA A 179 -7.73 -12.96 -17.42
C ALA A 179 -7.29 -12.53 -18.84
N ALA A 180 -7.29 -13.46 -19.81
CA ALA A 180 -6.96 -13.18 -21.21
C ALA A 180 -7.89 -12.18 -21.91
N ARG A 181 -9.14 -12.01 -21.43
CA ARG A 181 -10.11 -11.03 -21.95
C ARG A 181 -9.91 -9.64 -21.33
N TYR A 182 -9.16 -9.53 -20.25
CA TYR A 182 -8.89 -8.26 -19.59
C TYR A 182 -7.78 -7.50 -20.32
N LYS A 183 -7.95 -6.18 -20.38
CA LYS A 183 -6.86 -5.29 -20.75
C LYS A 183 -5.84 -5.24 -19.60
N PRO A 184 -4.56 -5.00 -19.88
CA PRO A 184 -3.52 -4.82 -18.86
C PRO A 184 -3.94 -3.89 -17.72
N GLN A 185 -4.41 -2.68 -18.04
CA GLN A 185 -4.92 -1.72 -17.05
C GLN A 185 -6.05 -2.27 -16.16
N ALA A 186 -6.89 -3.16 -16.68
CA ALA A 186 -7.99 -3.74 -15.92
C ALA A 186 -7.47 -4.74 -14.87
N LEU A 187 -6.46 -5.55 -15.22
CA LEU A 187 -5.79 -6.45 -14.27
C LEU A 187 -5.07 -5.65 -13.18
N THR A 188 -4.39 -4.56 -13.55
CA THR A 188 -3.65 -3.75 -12.57
C THR A 188 -4.57 -3.01 -11.60
N ASN A 189 -5.74 -2.58 -12.06
CA ASN A 189 -6.78 -2.03 -11.19
C ASN A 189 -7.29 -3.04 -10.17
N ILE A 190 -7.44 -4.32 -10.56
CA ILE A 190 -7.85 -5.38 -9.65
C ILE A 190 -6.75 -5.68 -8.64
N GLY A 191 -5.49 -5.83 -9.09
CA GLY A 191 -4.35 -5.98 -8.19
C GLY A 191 -4.23 -4.82 -7.19
N HIS A 192 -4.47 -3.59 -7.64
CA HIS A 192 -4.47 -2.42 -6.77
C HIS A 192 -5.61 -2.45 -5.74
N CYS A 193 -6.80 -2.93 -6.12
CA CYS A 193 -7.90 -3.14 -5.19
C CYS A 193 -7.50 -4.13 -4.08
N LEU A 194 -6.97 -5.29 -4.46
CA LEU A 194 -6.50 -6.31 -3.52
C LEU A 194 -5.45 -5.75 -2.55
N ALA A 195 -4.51 -4.95 -3.07
CA ALA A 195 -3.49 -4.29 -2.26
C ALA A 195 -4.06 -3.26 -1.28
N LEU A 196 -5.12 -2.52 -1.64
CA LEU A 196 -5.80 -1.59 -0.73
C LEU A 196 -6.58 -2.33 0.36
N LEU A 197 -7.23 -3.44 0.01
CA LEU A 197 -7.97 -4.29 0.95
C LEU A 197 -7.07 -5.19 1.79
N LYS A 198 -5.76 -5.22 1.53
CA LYS A 198 -4.80 -6.15 2.14
C LYS A 198 -5.24 -7.62 2.01
N ARG A 199 -5.87 -7.97 0.87
CA ARG A 199 -6.38 -9.31 0.56
C ARG A 199 -5.43 -9.99 -0.44
N PRO A 200 -4.46 -10.81 0.01
CA PRO A 200 -3.64 -11.57 -0.93
C PRO A 200 -4.52 -12.58 -1.70
N HIS A 201 -4.28 -12.72 -3.01
CA HIS A 201 -5.04 -13.64 -3.86
C HIS A 201 -4.12 -14.31 -4.89
N ALA A 202 -3.44 -15.39 -4.47
CA ALA A 202 -2.37 -16.04 -5.23
C ALA A 202 -2.79 -16.42 -6.67
N ALA A 203 -3.99 -16.99 -6.86
CA ALA A 203 -4.49 -17.38 -8.17
C ALA A 203 -4.67 -16.20 -9.14
N PHE A 204 -5.05 -15.03 -8.60
CA PHE A 204 -5.22 -13.82 -9.41
C PHE A 204 -3.88 -13.27 -9.85
N PHE A 205 -2.92 -13.16 -8.92
CA PHE A 205 -1.59 -12.67 -9.27
C PHE A 205 -0.84 -13.64 -10.18
N ALA A 206 -1.00 -14.95 -10.02
CA ALA A 206 -0.48 -15.93 -10.97
C ALA A 206 -1.04 -15.71 -12.39
N ALA A 207 -2.37 -15.57 -12.53
CA ALA A 207 -3.00 -15.31 -13.81
C ALA A 207 -2.57 -13.95 -14.41
N ALA A 208 -2.50 -12.90 -13.60
CA ALA A 208 -2.09 -11.56 -14.05
C ALA A 208 -0.63 -11.53 -14.51
N GLN A 209 0.27 -12.23 -13.81
CA GLN A 209 1.67 -12.38 -14.20
C GLN A 209 1.82 -13.17 -15.50
N GLN A 210 1.10 -14.29 -15.64
CA GLN A 210 1.06 -15.02 -16.90
C GLN A 210 0.64 -14.12 -18.06
N GLN A 211 -0.40 -13.28 -17.87
CA GLN A 211 -0.83 -12.33 -18.90
C GLN A 211 0.22 -11.25 -19.19
N LEU A 212 0.96 -10.78 -18.19
CA LEU A 212 2.09 -9.87 -18.39
C LEU A 212 3.19 -10.53 -19.24
N VAL A 213 3.54 -11.78 -18.98
CA VAL A 213 4.55 -12.53 -19.73
C VAL A 213 4.09 -12.77 -21.18
N GLU A 214 2.88 -13.27 -21.38
CA GLU A 214 2.35 -13.62 -22.70
C GLU A 214 2.09 -12.41 -23.59
N ARG A 215 1.69 -11.28 -22.99
CA ARG A 215 1.19 -10.09 -23.71
C ARG A 215 1.95 -8.83 -23.35
N ALA A 216 3.23 -8.94 -22.98
CA ALA A 216 4.07 -7.81 -22.59
C ALA A 216 3.93 -6.58 -23.53
N PRO A 217 3.92 -6.70 -24.88
CA PRO A 217 3.77 -5.54 -25.76
C PRO A 217 2.44 -4.76 -25.62
N GLU A 218 1.41 -5.37 -25.03
CA GLU A 218 0.13 -4.70 -24.74
C GLU A 218 0.15 -3.92 -23.42
N PHE A 219 1.07 -4.24 -22.50
CA PHE A 219 1.20 -3.57 -21.22
C PHE A 219 1.90 -2.22 -21.41
N ALA A 220 1.27 -1.15 -20.92
CA ALA A 220 2.01 0.09 -20.70
C ALA A 220 2.98 -0.12 -19.52
N GLY A 221 4.14 0.54 -19.54
CA GLY A 221 5.11 0.45 -18.43
C GLY A 221 4.46 0.71 -17.06
N ARG A 222 3.57 1.71 -16.96
CA ARG A 222 2.79 2.00 -15.73
C ARG A 222 1.94 0.81 -15.27
N ASP A 223 1.35 0.06 -16.19
CA ASP A 223 0.50 -1.06 -15.84
C ASP A 223 1.35 -2.16 -15.18
N ALA A 224 2.48 -2.54 -15.79
CA ALA A 224 3.42 -3.48 -15.18
C ALA A 224 3.93 -2.98 -13.82
N SER A 225 4.30 -1.70 -13.69
CA SER A 225 4.71 -1.08 -12.43
C SER A 225 3.67 -1.24 -11.33
N ASN A 226 2.39 -0.98 -11.64
CA ASN A 226 1.31 -1.05 -10.67
C ASN A 226 1.00 -2.48 -10.26
N LEU A 227 1.16 -3.47 -11.16
CA LEU A 227 1.02 -4.88 -10.81
C LEU A 227 2.09 -5.28 -9.79
N LEU A 228 3.37 -4.99 -10.08
CA LEU A 228 4.48 -5.29 -9.17
C LEU A 228 4.33 -4.58 -7.83
N ALA A 229 3.96 -3.30 -7.83
CA ALA A 229 3.74 -2.55 -6.60
C ALA A 229 2.54 -3.08 -5.78
N SER A 230 1.53 -3.65 -6.43
CA SER A 230 0.39 -4.28 -5.73
C SER A 230 0.82 -5.59 -5.07
N MET A 231 1.63 -6.40 -5.76
CA MET A 231 2.21 -7.62 -5.20
C MET A 231 3.12 -7.31 -4.01
N GLN A 232 4.03 -6.35 -4.17
CA GLN A 232 4.92 -5.88 -3.11
C GLN A 232 4.17 -5.45 -1.85
N ARG A 233 3.08 -4.69 -2.01
CA ARG A 233 2.23 -4.27 -0.87
C ARG A 233 1.55 -5.42 -0.13
N LEU A 234 1.37 -6.55 -0.80
CA LEU A 234 0.74 -7.76 -0.25
C LEU A 234 1.78 -8.80 0.20
N GLY A 235 3.08 -8.48 0.18
CA GLY A 235 4.14 -9.44 0.49
C GLY A 235 4.24 -10.59 -0.54
N LEU A 236 3.69 -10.40 -1.75
CA LEU A 236 3.73 -11.41 -2.80
C LEU A 236 4.95 -11.22 -3.69
N ARG A 237 5.67 -12.31 -3.93
CA ARG A 237 6.84 -12.31 -4.82
C ARG A 237 6.40 -12.50 -6.27
N PRO A 238 6.76 -11.58 -7.19
CA PRO A 238 6.59 -11.81 -8.60
C PRO A 238 7.57 -12.86 -9.13
N ASP A 239 7.12 -13.68 -10.06
CA ASP A 239 7.97 -14.65 -10.73
C ASP A 239 9.02 -13.94 -11.60
N GLY A 240 10.19 -14.57 -11.76
CA GLY A 240 11.30 -13.95 -12.49
C GLY A 240 10.97 -13.65 -13.95
N ALA A 241 10.05 -14.41 -14.58
CA ALA A 241 9.62 -14.15 -15.95
C ALA A 241 8.72 -12.90 -16.03
N ALA A 242 7.86 -12.68 -15.05
CA ALA A 242 7.01 -11.50 -14.91
C ALA A 242 7.86 -10.27 -14.60
N VAL A 243 8.90 -10.40 -13.77
CA VAL A 243 9.88 -9.32 -13.56
C VAL A 243 10.61 -8.99 -14.86
N ALA A 244 11.11 -9.99 -15.60
CA ALA A 244 11.75 -9.76 -16.89
C ALA A 244 10.80 -9.13 -17.93
N ALA A 245 9.53 -9.58 -17.98
CA ALA A 245 8.51 -9.00 -18.84
C ALA A 245 8.17 -7.55 -18.46
N ALA A 246 8.08 -7.25 -17.15
CA ALA A 246 7.91 -5.89 -16.65
C ALA A 246 9.10 -5.00 -17.06
N LEU A 247 10.33 -5.47 -16.87
CA LEU A 247 11.55 -4.78 -17.28
C LEU A 247 11.59 -4.51 -18.79
N GLY A 248 11.01 -5.41 -19.60
CA GLY A 248 10.90 -5.25 -21.06
C GLY A 248 9.91 -4.18 -21.53
N VAL A 249 8.96 -3.75 -20.67
CA VAL A 249 7.91 -2.77 -21.02
C VAL A 249 8.05 -1.44 -20.30
N VAL A 250 8.96 -1.36 -19.32
CA VAL A 250 9.33 -0.10 -18.67
C VAL A 250 10.40 0.62 -19.49
N GLY A 251 10.29 1.94 -19.59
CA GLY A 251 11.21 2.70 -20.43
C GLY A 251 10.72 4.08 -20.84
N PRO A 252 11.24 4.60 -21.97
CA PRO A 252 10.96 5.96 -22.42
C PRO A 252 9.45 6.26 -22.51
N GLY A 253 9.02 7.36 -21.89
CA GLY A 253 7.62 7.78 -21.85
C GLY A 253 6.91 7.54 -20.51
N MET A 254 7.52 6.79 -19.59
CA MET A 254 7.09 6.72 -18.20
C MET A 254 7.20 8.09 -17.51
N SER A 255 6.29 8.36 -16.58
CA SER A 255 6.45 9.50 -15.69
C SER A 255 7.49 9.20 -14.61
N ALA A 256 8.07 10.24 -14.00
CA ALA A 256 9.01 10.06 -12.88
C ALA A 256 8.39 9.26 -11.71
N ARG A 257 7.09 9.45 -11.46
CA ARG A 257 6.34 8.67 -10.48
C ARG A 257 6.31 7.19 -10.82
N ASP A 258 6.00 6.86 -12.09
CA ASP A 258 5.94 5.46 -12.52
C ASP A 258 7.34 4.81 -12.39
N VAL A 259 8.41 5.54 -12.72
CA VAL A 259 9.79 5.09 -12.51
C VAL A 259 10.08 4.84 -11.02
N GLY A 260 9.78 5.80 -10.14
CA GLY A 260 10.00 5.67 -8.70
C GLY A 260 9.29 4.47 -8.09
N VAL A 261 8.00 4.28 -8.41
CA VAL A 261 7.19 3.14 -7.93
C VAL A 261 7.73 1.81 -8.45
N THR A 262 8.15 1.74 -9.71
CA THR A 262 8.74 0.51 -10.26
C THR A 262 10.04 0.15 -9.56
N MET A 263 10.94 1.14 -9.42
CA MET A 263 12.23 0.96 -8.76
C MET A 263 12.03 0.49 -7.31
N GLN A 264 11.07 1.06 -6.59
CA GLN A 264 10.75 0.63 -5.23
C GLN A 264 10.27 -0.82 -5.20
N ALA A 265 9.34 -1.20 -6.09
CA ALA A 265 8.82 -2.56 -6.14
C ALA A 265 9.94 -3.57 -6.43
N LEU A 266 10.83 -3.27 -7.38
CA LEU A 266 11.99 -4.12 -7.70
C LEU A 266 12.95 -4.25 -6.52
N ALA A 267 13.22 -3.14 -5.82
CA ALA A 267 14.10 -3.13 -4.66
C ALA A 267 13.56 -3.98 -3.50
N GLU A 268 12.25 -3.95 -3.25
CA GLU A 268 11.61 -4.73 -2.19
C GLU A 268 11.52 -6.22 -2.53
N VAL A 269 11.21 -6.55 -3.78
CA VAL A 269 11.05 -7.95 -4.22
C VAL A 269 12.37 -8.74 -4.13
N GLY A 270 13.53 -8.10 -4.36
CA GLY A 270 14.82 -8.79 -4.18
C GLY A 270 15.26 -9.72 -5.29
N GLU A 271 14.68 -9.61 -6.48
CA GLU A 271 15.15 -10.38 -7.63
C GLU A 271 16.53 -9.92 -8.09
N ASN A 272 17.23 -10.79 -8.84
CA ASN A 272 18.52 -10.51 -9.47
C ASN A 272 18.38 -9.47 -10.60
N VAL A 273 18.07 -8.23 -10.23
CA VAL A 273 17.95 -7.11 -11.15
C VAL A 273 19.36 -6.64 -11.50
N HIS A 274 19.73 -6.75 -12.77
CA HIS A 274 21.02 -6.25 -13.23
C HIS A 274 20.93 -4.75 -13.54
N SER A 275 22.04 -4.03 -13.37
CA SER A 275 22.06 -2.58 -13.58
C SER A 275 21.64 -2.17 -15.00
N GLU A 276 21.93 -3.00 -16.00
CA GLU A 276 21.59 -2.75 -17.41
C GLU A 276 20.07 -2.74 -17.65
N ASP A 277 19.31 -3.55 -16.91
CA ASP A 277 17.85 -3.63 -17.00
C ASP A 277 17.18 -2.32 -16.56
N LEU A 278 17.87 -1.51 -15.75
CA LEU A 278 17.36 -0.24 -15.23
C LEU A 278 17.66 0.95 -16.14
N TYR A 279 18.51 0.79 -17.16
CA TYR A 279 18.89 1.88 -18.04
C TYR A 279 17.72 2.53 -18.81
N PRO A 280 16.70 1.79 -19.30
CA PRO A 280 15.52 2.40 -19.91
C PRO A 280 14.75 3.32 -18.96
N MET A 281 14.65 2.95 -17.68
CA MET A 281 14.00 3.78 -16.65
C MET A 281 14.82 5.03 -16.32
N LEU A 282 16.15 4.94 -16.30
CA LEU A 282 17.03 6.10 -16.18
C LEU A 282 16.80 7.10 -17.33
N GLN A 283 16.69 6.61 -18.57
CA GLN A 283 16.43 7.46 -19.73
C GLN A 283 15.05 8.15 -19.65
N ALA A 284 14.03 7.42 -19.18
CA ALA A 284 12.70 7.99 -18.94
C ALA A 284 12.76 9.11 -17.89
N LEU A 285 13.43 8.85 -16.77
CA LEU A 285 13.60 9.83 -15.71
C LEU A 285 14.38 11.06 -16.20
N GLU A 286 15.48 10.88 -16.93
CA GLU A 286 16.22 11.99 -17.54
C GLU A 286 15.33 12.84 -18.45
N SER A 287 14.44 12.21 -19.21
CA SER A 287 13.50 12.90 -20.10
C SER A 287 12.48 13.74 -19.31
N CYS A 288 11.94 13.21 -18.21
CA CYS A 288 11.08 13.98 -17.30
C CYS A 288 11.80 15.20 -16.70
N LEU A 289 13.11 15.07 -16.50
CA LEU A 289 13.95 16.01 -15.78
C LEU A 289 14.59 17.10 -16.67
N ARG A 290 14.47 17.02 -18.00
CA ARG A 290 14.94 18.07 -18.93
C ARG A 290 14.10 19.36 -18.84
N PRO A 291 14.64 20.52 -19.24
CA PRO A 291 13.83 21.74 -19.38
C PRO A 291 12.61 21.51 -20.27
N GLY A 292 11.42 21.86 -19.78
CA GLY A 292 10.15 21.60 -20.48
C GLY A 292 9.61 20.17 -20.35
N GLY A 293 10.30 19.29 -19.63
CA GLY A 293 9.82 17.95 -19.29
C GLY A 293 8.66 17.97 -18.28
N ALA A 294 8.05 16.80 -18.05
CA ALA A 294 6.90 16.66 -17.15
C ALA A 294 7.22 16.99 -15.68
N GLY A 295 8.51 17.05 -15.31
CA GLY A 295 8.94 17.24 -13.93
C GLY A 295 8.88 15.95 -13.11
N ALA A 296 9.30 16.06 -11.86
CA ALA A 296 9.27 14.98 -10.86
C ALA A 296 9.09 15.60 -9.48
N ASN A 297 8.33 14.95 -8.61
CA ASN A 297 8.23 15.37 -7.21
C ASN A 297 9.43 14.81 -6.42
N VAL A 298 9.70 15.39 -5.26
CA VAL A 298 10.83 14.98 -4.40
C VAL A 298 10.76 13.51 -4.01
N ILE A 299 9.57 13.01 -3.67
CA ILE A 299 9.37 11.61 -3.30
C ILE A 299 9.75 10.65 -4.44
N ASP A 300 9.35 10.96 -5.68
CA ASP A 300 9.64 10.09 -6.83
C ASP A 300 11.16 9.95 -7.03
N LEU A 301 11.91 11.04 -6.80
CA LEU A 301 13.37 11.04 -6.90
C LEU A 301 14.02 10.31 -5.72
N ALA A 302 13.53 10.53 -4.50
CA ALA A 302 14.02 9.87 -3.30
C ALA A 302 13.85 8.35 -3.38
N MET A 303 12.72 7.88 -3.91
CA MET A 303 12.46 6.45 -4.14
C MET A 303 13.47 5.82 -5.08
N VAL A 304 13.86 6.51 -6.17
CA VAL A 304 14.89 5.99 -7.09
C VAL A 304 16.25 5.88 -6.39
N VAL A 305 16.65 6.92 -5.64
CA VAL A 305 17.92 6.92 -4.89
C VAL A 305 17.96 5.78 -3.87
N TRP A 306 16.88 5.63 -3.11
CA TRP A 306 16.70 4.55 -2.14
C TRP A 306 16.74 3.17 -2.79
N SER A 307 16.03 2.98 -3.90
CA SER A 307 15.96 1.68 -4.58
C SER A 307 17.34 1.22 -5.06
N VAL A 308 18.17 2.13 -5.60
CA VAL A 308 19.54 1.82 -6.02
C VAL A 308 20.39 1.38 -4.82
N ALA A 309 20.24 2.03 -3.67
CA ALA A 309 20.96 1.70 -2.44
C ALA A 309 20.53 0.34 -1.86
N VAL A 310 19.22 0.09 -1.80
CA VAL A 310 18.65 -1.19 -1.31
C VAL A 310 19.10 -2.36 -2.17
N MET A 311 19.08 -2.20 -3.49
CA MET A 311 19.58 -3.24 -4.42
C MET A 311 21.10 -3.39 -4.42
N GLY A 312 21.86 -2.49 -3.76
CA GLY A 312 23.33 -2.57 -3.68
C GLY A 312 24.02 -2.45 -5.05
N LEU A 313 23.47 -1.64 -5.97
CA LEU A 313 23.95 -1.60 -7.35
C LEU A 313 25.17 -0.68 -7.50
N ASP A 314 26.34 -1.26 -7.76
CA ASP A 314 27.59 -0.54 -7.99
C ASP A 314 27.87 -0.24 -9.49
N ASP A 315 26.90 0.38 -10.18
CA ASP A 315 27.06 0.79 -11.58
C ASP A 315 27.26 2.30 -11.73
N ALA A 316 28.34 2.70 -12.40
CA ALA A 316 28.75 4.10 -12.50
C ALA A 316 27.66 5.03 -13.08
N LYS A 317 26.78 4.53 -13.97
CA LYS A 317 25.69 5.34 -14.52
C LYS A 317 24.57 5.53 -13.51
N LEU A 318 24.18 4.45 -12.81
CA LEU A 318 23.18 4.50 -11.73
C LEU A 318 23.63 5.44 -10.61
N LEU A 319 24.87 5.30 -10.15
CA LEU A 319 25.43 6.12 -9.09
C LEU A 319 25.58 7.58 -9.51
N GLY A 320 26.00 7.80 -10.77
CA GLY A 320 25.99 9.12 -11.38
C GLY A 320 24.59 9.75 -11.44
N MET A 321 23.54 8.93 -11.64
CA MET A 321 22.15 9.37 -11.54
C MET A 321 21.79 9.75 -10.10
N CYS A 322 22.08 8.90 -9.12
CA CYS A 322 21.80 9.18 -7.70
C CYS A 322 22.37 10.54 -7.28
N ARG A 323 23.64 10.82 -7.64
CA ARG A 323 24.26 12.13 -7.36
C ARG A 323 23.51 13.30 -8.01
N LYS A 324 23.08 13.16 -9.27
CA LYS A 324 22.26 14.18 -9.95
C LYS A 324 20.91 14.38 -9.26
N LEU A 325 20.26 13.30 -8.80
CA LEU A 325 18.96 13.35 -8.14
C LEU A 325 19.04 14.00 -6.77
N ILE A 326 20.01 13.62 -5.93
CA ILE A 326 20.28 14.25 -4.64
C ILE A 326 20.49 15.76 -4.82
N GLY A 327 21.32 16.16 -5.79
CA GLY A 327 21.53 17.58 -6.09
C GLY A 327 20.27 18.31 -6.57
N ARG A 328 19.34 17.63 -7.26
CA ARG A 328 18.04 18.20 -7.67
C ARG A 328 17.10 18.37 -6.50
N ILE A 329 17.02 17.37 -5.61
CA ILE A 329 16.22 17.43 -4.39
C ILE A 329 16.71 18.60 -3.53
N MET A 330 18.03 18.69 -3.33
CA MET A 330 18.64 19.79 -2.58
C MET A 330 18.24 21.17 -3.14
N ARG A 331 18.36 21.37 -4.45
CA ARG A 331 17.91 22.62 -5.10
C ARG A 331 16.41 22.87 -5.01
N ALA A 332 15.58 21.84 -4.85
CA ALA A 332 14.15 22.01 -4.61
C ALA A 332 13.92 22.52 -3.17
N VAL A 333 14.62 21.93 -2.19
CA VAL A 333 14.58 22.37 -0.79
C VAL A 333 15.07 23.80 -0.62
N GLU A 334 16.18 24.17 -1.25
CA GLU A 334 16.69 25.55 -1.25
C GLU A 334 15.69 26.57 -1.85
N ARG A 335 14.81 26.11 -2.75
CA ARG A 335 13.73 26.91 -3.33
C ARG A 335 12.44 26.89 -2.51
N GLY A 336 12.47 26.34 -1.30
CA GLY A 336 11.34 26.29 -0.37
C GLY A 336 10.40 25.10 -0.59
N THR A 337 10.81 24.06 -1.32
CA THR A 337 10.03 22.81 -1.37
C THR A 337 10.28 22.02 -0.09
N GLU A 338 9.24 21.78 0.71
CA GLU A 338 9.32 20.91 1.88
C GLU A 338 9.21 19.43 1.44
N PRO A 339 10.26 18.61 1.63
CA PRO A 339 10.16 17.18 1.38
C PRO A 339 9.15 16.54 2.34
N SER A 340 8.43 15.52 1.87
CA SER A 340 7.59 14.72 2.76
C SER A 340 8.46 13.90 3.71
N GLU A 341 7.92 13.53 4.88
CA GLU A 341 8.58 12.62 5.84
C GLU A 341 9.07 11.34 5.14
N GLN A 342 8.23 10.73 4.30
CA GLN A 342 8.62 9.55 3.53
C GLN A 342 9.83 9.79 2.62
N SER A 343 9.89 10.96 1.97
CA SER A 343 11.03 11.31 1.09
C SER A 343 12.33 11.38 1.90
N LEU A 344 12.25 12.01 3.08
CA LEU A 344 13.37 12.17 4.00
C LEU A 344 13.85 10.81 4.53
N ARG A 345 12.92 9.91 4.89
CA ARG A 345 13.23 8.54 5.32
C ARG A 345 13.92 7.73 4.22
N CYS A 346 13.44 7.79 2.98
CA CYS A 346 14.11 7.15 1.84
C CYS A 346 15.55 7.67 1.68
N LEU A 347 15.76 8.98 1.80
CA LEU A 347 17.08 9.60 1.60
C LEU A 347 18.08 9.24 2.69
N VAL A 348 17.68 9.27 3.97
CA VAL A 348 18.59 8.91 5.07
C VAL A 348 18.96 7.43 5.00
N GLN A 349 17.99 6.55 4.73
CA GLN A 349 18.25 5.12 4.55
C GLN A 349 19.21 4.87 3.38
N ALA A 350 18.98 5.54 2.25
CA ALA A 350 19.87 5.44 1.09
C ALA A 350 21.29 5.89 1.41
N GLN A 351 21.44 7.01 2.13
CA GLN A 351 22.75 7.51 2.56
C GLN A 351 23.48 6.49 3.43
N THR A 352 22.79 5.91 4.41
CA THR A 352 23.41 4.93 5.32
C THR A 352 23.85 3.67 4.57
N LEU A 353 23.04 3.19 3.64
CA LEU A 353 23.39 2.08 2.76
C LEU A 353 24.57 2.40 1.84
N PHE A 354 24.59 3.59 1.24
CA PHE A 354 25.73 4.02 0.42
C PHE A 354 27.02 4.09 1.24
N ARG A 355 26.97 4.59 2.48
CA ARG A 355 28.13 4.56 3.39
C ARG A 355 28.56 3.13 3.70
N ALA A 356 27.62 2.22 3.92
CA ALA A 356 27.92 0.80 4.09
C ALA A 356 28.65 0.20 2.89
N ASP A 357 28.35 0.69 1.69
CA ASP A 357 29.01 0.31 0.44
C ASP A 357 30.28 1.13 0.12
N GLY A 358 30.76 1.96 1.06
CA GLY A 358 31.95 2.80 0.88
C GLY A 358 31.75 3.98 -0.09
N ARG A 359 30.53 4.53 -0.14
CA ARG A 359 30.08 5.57 -1.09
C ARG A 359 29.71 6.87 -0.41
N GLU A 360 30.62 7.40 0.38
CA GLU A 360 30.46 8.71 1.03
C GLU A 360 30.36 9.86 0.02
N ASP A 361 30.74 9.63 -1.25
CA ASP A 361 30.55 10.56 -2.36
C ASP A 361 29.07 10.82 -2.71
N LEU A 362 28.15 10.01 -2.17
CA LEU A 362 26.70 10.15 -2.28
C LEU A 362 26.03 10.67 -1.00
N ASP A 363 26.81 11.16 -0.04
CA ASP A 363 26.27 11.76 1.19
C ASP A 363 25.31 12.92 0.90
N LEU A 364 24.24 13.02 1.71
CA LEU A 364 23.32 14.12 1.63
C LEU A 364 24.02 15.42 2.07
N PRO A 365 23.85 16.52 1.32
CA PRO A 365 24.34 17.83 1.73
C PRO A 365 23.50 18.41 2.89
N SER A 366 24.12 19.20 3.77
CA SER A 366 23.36 20.07 4.70
C SER A 366 22.69 21.21 3.90
N PRO A 367 21.47 21.67 4.26
CA PRO A 367 20.57 21.23 5.35
C PRO A 367 19.71 19.97 5.08
N LEU A 368 19.70 19.41 3.86
CA LEU A 368 18.84 18.24 3.55
C LEU A 368 19.12 17.06 4.48
N ARG A 369 20.39 16.80 4.78
CA ARG A 369 20.81 15.77 5.73
C ARG A 369 20.21 15.97 7.12
N GLU A 370 20.25 17.19 7.66
CA GLU A 370 19.72 17.49 9.00
C GLU A 370 18.21 17.27 9.07
N GLN A 371 17.47 17.70 8.03
CA GLN A 371 16.04 17.41 7.93
C GLN A 371 15.76 15.91 7.85
N ALA A 372 16.57 15.18 7.07
CA ALA A 372 16.39 13.74 6.89
C ALA A 372 16.62 12.96 8.19
N ILE A 373 17.67 13.30 8.93
CA ILE A 373 17.96 12.72 10.25
C ILE A 373 16.88 13.12 11.25
N GLY A 374 16.44 14.37 11.27
CA GLY A 374 15.35 14.84 12.15
C GLY A 374 14.05 14.05 11.93
N ALA A 375 13.60 13.94 10.67
CA ALA A 375 12.40 13.18 10.33
C ALA A 375 12.53 11.69 10.69
N TRP A 376 13.73 11.12 10.54
CA TRP A 376 14.02 9.75 10.93
C TRP A 376 13.92 9.56 12.45
N MET A 377 14.55 10.42 13.24
CA MET A 377 14.49 10.37 14.70
C MET A 377 13.05 10.50 15.20
N THR A 378 12.26 11.46 14.69
CA THR A 378 10.83 11.58 15.04
C THR A 378 10.04 10.32 14.69
N ALA A 379 10.35 9.69 13.57
CA ALA A 379 9.65 8.47 13.18
C ALA A 379 10.09 7.22 13.98
N LEU A 380 11.25 7.30 14.64
CA LEU A 380 11.76 6.33 15.59
C LEU A 380 11.29 6.57 17.04
N GLU A 381 10.65 7.69 17.37
CA GLU A 381 10.14 7.99 18.73
C GLU A 381 8.81 7.24 19.07
N ARG A 382 8.58 6.06 18.49
CA ARG A 382 7.39 5.24 18.81
C ARG A 382 7.65 4.36 20.04
N ASP A 383 6.63 4.10 20.86
CA ASP A 383 6.70 3.24 22.05
C ASP A 383 7.38 1.89 21.77
N VAL A 384 8.06 1.34 22.78
CA VAL A 384 8.59 -0.04 22.77
C VAL A 384 7.41 -0.98 22.49
N ARG A 385 7.54 -1.81 21.46
CA ARG A 385 6.47 -2.75 21.11
C ARG A 385 6.40 -3.84 22.18
N PRO A 386 5.21 -4.34 22.55
CA PRO A 386 5.07 -5.42 23.54
C PRO A 386 5.96 -6.63 23.24
N LEU A 387 6.15 -6.96 21.96
CA LEU A 387 7.01 -8.06 21.52
C LEU A 387 8.49 -7.84 21.86
N GLU A 388 9.02 -6.62 21.64
CA GLU A 388 10.42 -6.28 21.98
C GLU A 388 10.69 -6.47 23.47
N ARG A 389 9.69 -6.17 24.31
CA ARG A 389 9.75 -6.39 25.75
C ARG A 389 9.76 -7.87 26.12
N GLN A 390 8.86 -8.66 25.54
CA GLN A 390 8.80 -10.11 25.77
C GLN A 390 10.11 -10.80 25.39
N VAL A 391 10.72 -10.41 24.26
CA VAL A 391 12.04 -10.91 23.86
C VAL A 391 13.08 -10.54 24.92
N ALA A 392 13.09 -9.30 25.39
CA ALA A 392 14.01 -8.86 26.42
C ALA A 392 13.82 -9.58 27.76
N ASP A 393 12.58 -9.92 28.13
CA ASP A 393 12.24 -10.64 29.36
C ASP A 393 12.83 -12.07 29.31
N ILE A 394 12.63 -12.83 28.22
CA ILE A 394 13.21 -14.17 28.06
C ILE A 394 14.75 -14.12 28.08
N LEU A 395 15.36 -13.15 27.40
CA LEU A 395 16.82 -12.99 27.43
C LEU A 395 17.34 -12.67 28.83
N ALA A 396 16.59 -11.92 29.64
CA ALA A 396 16.99 -11.58 31.00
C ALA A 396 17.01 -12.81 31.92
N GLU A 397 16.11 -13.78 31.71
CA GLU A 397 16.10 -15.06 32.43
C GLU A 397 17.35 -15.91 32.13
N GLU A 398 17.84 -15.85 30.89
CA GLU A 398 19.11 -16.46 30.45
C GLU A 398 20.36 -15.66 30.85
N ALA A 399 20.21 -14.64 31.70
CA ALA A 399 21.28 -13.71 32.09
C ALA A 399 21.94 -12.95 30.90
N LEU A 400 21.26 -12.88 29.76
CA LEU A 400 21.66 -12.11 28.59
C LEU A 400 21.09 -10.70 28.69
N ALA A 401 21.78 -9.84 29.45
CA ALA A 401 21.42 -8.42 29.55
C ALA A 401 21.32 -7.79 28.16
N CYS A 402 20.18 -7.15 27.87
CA CYS A 402 19.91 -6.55 26.57
C CYS A 402 19.34 -5.14 26.69
N GLU A 403 19.44 -4.39 25.60
CA GLU A 403 18.84 -3.06 25.45
C GLU A 403 17.73 -3.12 24.40
N THR A 404 16.50 -2.79 24.78
CA THR A 404 15.43 -2.57 23.82
C THR A 404 15.63 -1.22 23.12
N ARG A 405 15.51 -1.18 21.79
CA ARG A 405 15.65 0.04 20.98
C ARG A 405 17.04 0.70 21.05
N ALA A 406 18.10 -0.09 21.06
CA ALA A 406 19.46 0.44 21.04
C ALA A 406 19.72 1.23 19.75
N SER A 407 20.25 2.44 19.89
CA SER A 407 20.59 3.30 18.75
C SER A 407 22.03 3.07 18.29
N THR A 408 22.27 3.13 16.98
CA THR A 408 23.63 3.16 16.44
C THR A 408 24.36 4.46 16.84
N LEU A 409 25.71 4.47 16.78
CA LEU A 409 26.52 5.64 17.19
C LEU A 409 26.17 6.91 16.41
N ASP A 410 25.70 6.76 15.17
CA ASP A 410 25.28 7.87 14.32
C ASP A 410 23.81 8.28 14.53
N GLY A 411 23.07 7.57 15.40
CA GLY A 411 21.64 7.80 15.66
C GLY A 411 20.73 7.49 14.47
N LEU A 412 21.26 6.84 13.43
CA LEU A 412 20.55 6.61 12.16
C LEU A 412 19.86 5.24 12.08
N LEU A 413 19.99 4.40 13.10
CA LEU A 413 19.30 3.12 13.19
C LEU A 413 18.93 2.83 14.63
N VAL A 414 17.75 2.24 14.81
CA VAL A 414 17.32 1.61 16.06
C VAL A 414 17.26 0.11 15.81
N VAL A 415 17.98 -0.63 16.65
CA VAL A 415 17.93 -2.08 16.77
C VAL A 415 16.80 -2.41 17.73
N ASP A 416 15.93 -3.36 17.38
CA ASP A 416 14.75 -3.68 18.20
C ASP A 416 15.16 -4.23 19.58
N VAL A 417 16.02 -5.25 19.61
CA VAL A 417 16.67 -5.74 20.84
C VAL A 417 18.16 -5.96 20.58
N ALA A 418 19.02 -5.37 21.40
CA ALA A 418 20.46 -5.49 21.27
C ALA A 418 21.06 -6.25 22.46
N ILE A 419 21.88 -7.27 22.17
CA ILE A 419 22.71 -7.96 23.16
C ILE A 419 24.14 -7.44 23.01
N PRO A 420 24.63 -6.59 23.93
CA PRO A 420 25.97 -6.01 23.84
C PRO A 420 27.08 -7.07 23.86
N ARG A 421 28.18 -6.81 23.16
CA ARG A 421 29.31 -7.75 23.04
C ARG A 421 29.90 -8.17 24.39
N ASP A 422 29.96 -7.27 25.36
CA ASP A 422 30.49 -7.53 26.70
C ASP A 422 29.66 -8.53 27.51
N VAL A 423 28.39 -8.74 27.12
CA VAL A 423 27.51 -9.76 27.70
C VAL A 423 27.79 -11.15 27.13
N LEU A 424 28.22 -11.24 25.86
CA LEU A 424 28.35 -12.48 25.10
C LEU A 424 29.65 -13.28 25.37
N GLY A 425 30.55 -12.76 26.20
CA GLY A 425 31.84 -13.40 26.48
C GLY A 425 32.88 -13.23 25.37
N ALA A 426 34.11 -13.69 25.64
CA ALA A 426 35.30 -13.37 24.84
C ALA A 426 35.58 -14.33 23.66
N GLU A 427 34.65 -15.21 23.28
CA GLU A 427 34.92 -16.17 22.20
C GLU A 427 34.96 -15.47 20.83
N GLU A 428 36.10 -15.62 20.14
CA GLU A 428 36.32 -15.10 18.80
C GLU A 428 35.59 -15.98 17.77
N GLY A 429 34.38 -15.59 17.39
CA GLY A 429 33.73 -16.13 16.20
C GLY A 429 32.28 -15.68 16.05
N ASN A 430 31.93 -15.07 14.92
CA ASN A 430 30.57 -14.75 14.45
C ASN A 430 29.84 -13.54 15.07
N VAL A 431 30.32 -12.95 16.17
CA VAL A 431 29.70 -11.73 16.76
C VAL A 431 30.46 -10.45 16.35
N GLY A 432 29.73 -9.45 15.87
CA GLY A 432 30.22 -8.12 15.50
C GLY A 432 30.78 -7.34 16.69
N GLU A 433 31.52 -6.26 16.42
CA GLU A 433 32.19 -5.46 17.46
C GLU A 433 31.24 -4.90 18.53
N ARG A 434 29.96 -4.75 18.21
CA ARG A 434 28.92 -4.26 19.13
C ARG A 434 28.10 -5.35 19.82
N GLY A 435 28.08 -6.55 19.28
CA GLY A 435 27.24 -7.63 19.77
C GLY A 435 26.22 -8.09 18.74
N ILE A 436 25.08 -8.61 19.22
CA ILE A 436 24.00 -9.14 18.39
C ILE A 436 22.84 -8.14 18.37
N ALA A 437 22.27 -7.92 17.19
CA ALA A 437 21.10 -7.08 16.99
C ALA A 437 19.93 -7.96 16.53
N ILE A 438 18.96 -8.22 17.41
CA ILE A 438 17.75 -8.97 17.06
C ILE A 438 16.76 -7.99 16.43
N GLU A 439 16.42 -8.25 15.17
CA GLU A 439 15.39 -7.54 14.42
C GLU A 439 14.07 -8.30 14.45
N VAL A 440 13.01 -7.63 14.90
CA VAL A 440 11.66 -8.18 14.88
C VAL A 440 11.03 -7.90 13.53
N VAL A 441 11.05 -8.91 12.67
CA VAL A 441 10.56 -8.82 11.30
C VAL A 441 9.04 -8.95 11.30
N PRO A 442 8.28 -7.91 10.87
CA PRO A 442 6.84 -8.01 10.73
C PRO A 442 6.46 -9.01 9.63
N GLU A 443 5.22 -9.49 9.59
CA GLU A 443 4.73 -10.39 8.54
C GLU A 443 4.97 -9.83 7.12
N ALA A 444 4.78 -8.53 6.92
CA ALA A 444 5.07 -7.86 5.64
C ALA A 444 6.58 -7.72 5.31
N GLY A 445 7.46 -8.11 6.25
CA GLY A 445 8.91 -8.12 6.11
C GLY A 445 9.48 -9.40 5.51
N VAL A 446 8.63 -10.40 5.27
CA VAL A 446 8.94 -11.62 4.53
C VAL A 446 7.99 -11.78 3.34
N ASP A 447 8.44 -12.49 2.31
CA ASP A 447 7.57 -12.95 1.24
C ASP A 447 6.80 -14.23 1.63
N ALA A 448 5.92 -14.70 0.76
CA ALA A 448 5.13 -15.91 0.97
C ALA A 448 5.98 -17.19 1.14
N GLU A 449 7.24 -17.16 0.71
CA GLU A 449 8.22 -18.25 0.87
C GLU A 449 9.08 -18.09 2.13
N GLY A 450 8.86 -17.03 2.93
CA GLY A 450 9.59 -16.75 4.17
C GLY A 450 10.91 -16.01 3.96
N ALA A 451 11.25 -15.58 2.74
CA ALA A 451 12.47 -14.83 2.49
C ALA A 451 12.28 -13.35 2.83
N LEU A 452 13.29 -12.75 3.46
CA LEU A 452 13.27 -11.34 3.86
C LEU A 452 13.11 -10.42 2.64
N VAL A 453 12.24 -9.42 2.71
CA VAL A 453 12.11 -8.40 1.66
C VAL A 453 13.32 -7.46 1.63
N GLY A 454 13.46 -6.71 0.54
CA GLY A 454 14.62 -5.84 0.30
C GLY A 454 14.87 -4.79 1.36
N SER A 455 13.81 -4.15 1.87
CA SER A 455 13.94 -3.18 2.96
C SER A 455 14.47 -3.81 4.26
N VAL A 456 14.07 -5.04 4.59
CA VAL A 456 14.58 -5.75 5.78
C VAL A 456 16.04 -6.14 5.57
N ARG A 457 16.39 -6.75 4.42
CA ARG A 457 17.79 -7.06 4.09
C ARG A 457 18.69 -5.82 4.11
N ALA A 458 18.18 -4.69 3.61
CA ALA A 458 18.87 -3.41 3.67
C ALA A 458 19.09 -2.95 5.11
N LYS A 459 18.10 -3.10 6.00
CA LYS A 459 18.26 -2.81 7.44
C LYS A 459 19.36 -3.67 8.05
N LEU A 460 19.39 -4.97 7.76
CA LEU A 460 20.41 -5.89 8.28
C LEU A 460 21.82 -5.50 7.79
N ARG A 461 21.99 -5.14 6.51
CA ARG A 461 23.27 -4.63 5.98
C ARG A 461 23.75 -3.37 6.71
N VAL A 462 22.83 -2.48 7.06
CA VAL A 462 23.15 -1.28 7.85
C VAL A 462 23.58 -1.64 9.27
N MET A 463 22.95 -2.64 9.90
CA MET A 463 23.37 -3.16 11.20
C MET A 463 24.80 -3.72 11.16
N GLU A 464 25.09 -4.54 10.15
CA GLU A 464 26.42 -5.13 9.92
C GLU A 464 27.48 -4.03 9.77
N TYR A 465 27.21 -3.03 8.93
CA TYR A 465 28.10 -1.89 8.78
C TYR A 465 28.31 -1.10 10.08
N ALA A 466 27.28 -1.01 10.92
CA ALA A 466 27.40 -0.38 12.24
C ALA A 466 28.16 -1.24 13.25
N GLY A 467 28.55 -2.47 12.90
CA GLY A 467 29.32 -3.38 13.75
C GLY A 467 28.46 -4.36 14.56
N TRP A 468 27.17 -4.51 14.25
CA TRP A 468 26.28 -5.50 14.86
C TRP A 468 26.25 -6.79 14.04
N SER A 469 26.03 -7.92 14.71
CA SER A 469 25.62 -9.17 14.07
C SER A 469 24.09 -9.27 14.07
N PRO A 470 23.40 -9.14 12.93
CA PRO A 470 21.94 -9.17 12.88
C PRO A 470 21.39 -10.60 13.06
N ALA A 471 20.48 -10.77 14.01
CA ALA A 471 19.59 -11.92 14.13
C ALA A 471 18.17 -11.48 13.69
N THR A 472 17.34 -12.40 13.19
CA THR A 472 15.97 -12.10 12.80
C THR A 472 14.98 -12.97 13.54
N LEU A 473 13.89 -12.35 14.00
CA LEU A 473 12.77 -13.04 14.62
C LEU A 473 11.48 -12.65 13.91
N LEU A 474 10.74 -13.63 13.38
CA LEU A 474 9.46 -13.35 12.72
C LEU A 474 8.37 -13.10 13.76
N ALA A 475 7.70 -11.96 13.64
CA ALA A 475 6.61 -11.60 14.54
C ALA A 475 5.42 -12.56 14.46
N SER A 476 5.19 -13.19 13.31
CA SER A 476 4.16 -14.21 13.10
C SER A 476 4.43 -15.47 13.92
N ASP A 477 5.68 -15.95 13.89
CA ASP A 477 6.09 -17.19 14.56
C ASP A 477 6.06 -16.98 16.07
N TRP A 478 6.53 -15.82 16.51
CA TRP A 478 6.42 -15.39 17.91
C TRP A 478 4.96 -15.31 18.40
N ALA A 479 4.06 -14.81 17.56
CA ALA A 479 2.64 -14.74 17.88
C ALA A 479 1.97 -16.12 17.87
N ALA A 480 2.42 -17.05 17.02
CA ALA A 480 1.93 -18.43 17.00
C ALA A 480 2.31 -19.21 18.26
N ALA A 481 3.45 -18.87 18.88
CA ALA A 481 3.91 -19.39 20.17
C ALA A 481 3.32 -18.64 21.39
N ALA A 482 2.19 -17.96 21.25
CA ALA A 482 1.61 -17.20 22.35
C ALA A 482 1.10 -18.12 23.48
N GLY A 483 1.61 -17.90 24.69
CA GLY A 483 1.27 -18.70 25.88
C GLY A 483 2.09 -19.99 26.00
N ASP A 484 3.17 -20.12 25.24
CA ASP A 484 4.14 -21.21 25.32
C ASP A 484 5.54 -20.59 25.32
N ASP A 485 6.05 -20.31 26.53
CA ASP A 485 7.34 -19.62 26.68
C ASP A 485 8.52 -20.51 26.29
N ALA A 486 8.40 -21.84 26.38
CA ALA A 486 9.37 -22.78 25.83
C ALA A 486 9.44 -22.69 24.30
N ALA A 487 8.31 -22.62 23.60
CA ALA A 487 8.30 -22.41 22.15
C ALA A 487 8.92 -21.05 21.75
N ARG A 488 8.71 -19.99 22.55
CA ARG A 488 9.37 -18.68 22.32
C ARG A 488 10.86 -18.71 22.60
N ALA A 489 11.29 -19.38 23.67
CA ALA A 489 12.69 -19.60 23.98
C ALA A 489 13.38 -20.38 22.84
N GLN A 490 12.71 -21.39 22.27
CA GLN A 490 13.22 -22.12 21.10
C GLN A 490 13.39 -21.22 19.88
N LEU A 491 12.44 -20.32 19.59
CA LEU A 491 12.59 -19.36 18.48
C LEU A 491 13.80 -18.43 18.67
N LEU A 492 14.08 -18.00 19.90
CA LEU A 492 15.29 -17.22 20.20
C LEU A 492 16.55 -18.07 20.10
N ALA A 493 16.53 -19.31 20.57
CA ALA A 493 17.64 -20.25 20.48
C ALA A 493 18.03 -20.43 19.01
N ASP A 494 17.05 -20.67 18.13
CA ASP A 494 17.26 -20.82 16.69
C ASP A 494 17.84 -19.55 16.05
N ALA A 495 17.35 -18.37 16.46
CA ALA A 495 17.83 -17.08 15.95
C ALA A 495 19.26 -16.75 16.41
N LEU A 496 19.66 -17.23 17.59
CA LEU A 496 20.94 -16.91 18.22
C LEU A 496 22.03 -17.98 18.02
N ALA A 497 21.64 -19.22 17.69
CA ALA A 497 22.54 -20.33 17.41
C ALA A 497 23.66 -20.03 16.39
N PRO A 498 23.45 -19.26 15.30
CA PRO A 498 24.53 -18.89 14.37
C PRO A 498 25.68 -18.11 15.03
N PHE A 499 25.42 -17.47 16.17
CA PHE A 499 26.36 -16.68 16.95
C PHE A 499 26.97 -17.45 18.13
N GLY A 500 26.65 -18.73 18.29
CA GLY A 500 27.16 -19.58 19.38
C GLY A 500 26.54 -19.25 20.74
N VAL A 501 25.37 -18.62 20.76
CA VAL A 501 24.62 -18.33 21.99
C VAL A 501 23.56 -19.42 22.16
N GLU A 502 23.65 -20.14 23.28
CA GLU A 502 22.70 -21.17 23.67
C GLU A 502 21.65 -20.57 24.62
N ILE A 503 20.40 -21.05 24.51
CA ILE A 503 19.29 -20.73 25.41
C ILE A 503 18.79 -22.04 26.00
N ASP A 504 18.62 -22.10 27.32
CA ASP A 504 18.10 -23.28 28.02
C ASP A 504 16.57 -23.39 27.87
N VAL A 505 16.13 -23.96 26.75
CA VAL A 505 14.69 -24.11 26.43
C VAL A 505 13.96 -24.99 27.45
N GLU A 506 14.63 -25.96 28.09
CA GLU A 506 14.00 -26.88 29.04
C GLU A 506 13.56 -26.14 30.32
N ALA A 507 14.31 -25.13 30.75
CA ALA A 507 13.97 -24.32 31.92
C ALA A 507 12.62 -23.59 31.80
N PHE A 508 12.20 -23.26 30.57
CA PHE A 508 10.92 -22.61 30.29
C PHE A 508 9.74 -23.59 30.18
N ALA A 509 10.00 -24.89 30.05
CA ALA A 509 8.95 -25.91 29.99
C ALA A 509 8.48 -26.36 31.38
N GLU A 510 9.32 -26.22 32.41
CA GLU A 510 9.05 -26.70 33.78
C GLU A 510 8.23 -25.70 34.62
N GLY A 511 8.07 -24.44 34.18
CA GLY A 511 7.42 -23.37 34.95
C GLY A 511 5.88 -23.38 34.98
N ASP A 512 5.22 -24.14 34.11
CA ASP A 512 3.75 -24.17 33.99
C ASP A 512 3.06 -25.24 34.86
N GLU A 513 3.81 -26.16 35.50
CA GLU A 513 3.22 -27.28 36.27
C GLU A 513 2.95 -26.95 37.76
N ASP A 514 3.44 -25.83 38.29
CA ASP A 514 3.45 -25.57 39.75
C ASP A 514 2.35 -24.61 40.28
N GLU A 515 1.45 -24.06 39.45
CA GLU A 515 0.40 -23.12 39.90
C GLU A 515 -1.01 -23.72 40.15
N GLU A 516 -1.24 -25.03 39.97
CA GLU A 516 -2.59 -25.62 40.15
C GLU A 516 -2.96 -26.14 41.56
N ASP A 517 -2.12 -25.98 42.61
CA ASP A 517 -2.39 -26.67 43.89
C ASP A 517 -2.28 -25.79 45.16
N GLU A 518 -2.88 -24.60 45.20
CA GLU A 518 -3.21 -23.93 46.47
C GLU A 518 -4.58 -23.19 46.39
N GLY A 519 -5.68 -23.93 46.55
CA GLY A 519 -7.02 -23.34 46.37
C GLY A 519 -8.22 -24.01 47.03
N GLU A 520 -8.10 -24.75 48.14
CA GLU A 520 -9.27 -25.12 48.97
C GLU A 520 -8.96 -24.97 50.46
N ASP A 521 -9.50 -23.90 51.07
CA ASP A 521 -10.17 -23.88 52.37
C ASP A 521 -10.00 -22.54 53.10
N SER A 522 -10.92 -21.63 52.83
CA SER A 522 -11.43 -20.76 53.90
C SER A 522 -12.84 -20.29 53.59
N GLU A 523 -13.82 -20.97 54.17
CA GLU A 523 -15.14 -20.43 54.49
C GLU A 523 -14.99 -19.14 55.31
N SER A 524 -15.58 -18.03 54.85
CA SER A 524 -16.12 -17.03 55.76
C SER A 524 -17.25 -16.23 55.13
N ASP A 525 -18.43 -16.42 55.73
CA ASP A 525 -19.63 -15.57 55.71
C ASP A 525 -19.39 -14.10 55.35
N VAL A 526 -20.11 -13.59 54.34
CA VAL A 526 -20.45 -12.17 54.28
C VAL A 526 -21.94 -11.99 53.97
N ASP A 527 -22.55 -11.40 54.98
CA ASP A 527 -23.89 -10.88 55.16
C ASP A 527 -24.32 -9.89 54.06
N THR A 528 -25.51 -10.11 53.51
CA THR A 528 -26.21 -9.20 52.61
C THR A 528 -26.83 -8.06 53.40
N THR A 529 -26.39 -6.82 53.17
CA THR A 529 -27.24 -5.64 53.37
C THR A 529 -26.89 -4.51 52.40
N ASP A 530 -27.89 -4.15 51.61
CA ASP A 530 -28.26 -2.84 51.04
C ASP A 530 -27.32 -1.64 51.24
N ILE A 531 -27.19 -0.82 50.17
CA ILE A 531 -27.71 0.56 50.14
C ILE A 531 -27.50 1.20 48.75
N GLU A 532 -28.57 1.80 48.26
CA GLU A 532 -28.69 2.72 47.11
C GLU A 532 -27.80 3.96 47.24
N VAL A 533 -27.22 4.44 46.12
CA VAL A 533 -27.52 5.73 45.42
C VAL A 533 -26.86 5.70 44.04
#